data_AF-A0A2T7CBF9-F1
#
_entry.id   AF-A0A2T7CBF9-F1
#
_cell.length_a   1.000
_cell.length_b   1.000
_cell.length_c   1.000
_cell.angle_alpha   90.00
_cell.angle_beta   90.00
_cell.angle_gamma   90.00
#
_symmetry.space_group_name_H-M   'P 1'
#
loop_
_entity.id
_entity.type
_entity.pdbx_description
1 polymer ?
#
loop_
_entity_poly.entity_id
_entity_poly.type
_entity_poly.pdbx_seq_one_letter_code
_entity_poly.pdbx_strand_id
1 'polypeptide(L)'
;MGYFGNQPHNFHLGEVVESYNKTTPPLRKRNLKQCKDRWHKINRWMDLFECAYVKARRVFTSGYSDQMWIDAAHKFYWKIYNEKLRNVRKRKSFHLEGDSQEHDEISNEMPKRPMGQKAAKKAAKDKSKGSSSDDDGSSKEYAIDLDKLDRYRKFQEETNANRMKILELQQKLSSEKLETIKIAHLTAQENKEERSLRKNQR
;
A
#
# COMPACT_ATOMS: atom_id res chain seq x y z
N MET A 1 -16.82 -45.23 -10.48
CA MET A 1 -15.89 -44.08 -10.52
C MET A 1 -16.04 -43.30 -9.22
N GLY A 2 -14.99 -43.30 -8.38
CA GLY A 2 -15.06 -42.81 -7.00
C GLY A 2 -15.26 -41.31 -6.89
N TYR A 3 -16.18 -40.93 -6.01
CA TYR A 3 -16.31 -39.58 -5.48
C TYR A 3 -15.01 -39.24 -4.72
N PHE A 4 -14.13 -38.44 -5.31
CA PHE A 4 -13.07 -37.80 -4.56
C PHE A 4 -13.72 -36.84 -3.57
N GLY A 5 -13.72 -37.26 -2.30
CA GLY A 5 -14.32 -36.54 -1.20
C GLY A 5 -13.78 -35.12 -1.11
N ASN A 6 -14.70 -34.17 -1.02
CA ASN A 6 -14.40 -32.84 -0.50
C ASN A 6 -13.92 -32.99 0.94
N GLN A 7 -12.61 -33.15 1.11
CA GLN A 7 -11.96 -32.94 2.39
C GLN A 7 -12.27 -31.49 2.83
N PRO A 8 -12.65 -31.26 4.10
CA PRO A 8 -12.97 -29.93 4.55
C PRO A 8 -11.70 -29.09 4.43
N HIS A 9 -11.72 -28.10 3.53
CA HIS A 9 -10.64 -27.12 3.25
C HIS A 9 -9.95 -26.55 4.52
N ASN A 10 -10.58 -26.64 5.70
CA ASN A 10 -10.00 -26.27 6.99
C ASN A 10 -8.95 -27.26 7.54
N PHE A 11 -8.96 -28.54 7.18
CA PHE A 11 -8.03 -29.56 7.70
C PHE A 11 -6.59 -29.28 7.21
N HIS A 12 -6.45 -29.04 5.91
CA HIS A 12 -5.16 -28.70 5.28
C HIS A 12 -4.59 -27.37 5.79
N LEU A 13 -5.44 -26.39 6.10
CA LEU A 13 -4.98 -25.12 6.66
C LEU A 13 -4.44 -25.27 8.09
N GLY A 14 -4.91 -26.26 8.85
CA GLY A 14 -4.38 -26.59 10.18
C GLY A 14 -2.94 -27.08 10.12
N GLU A 15 -2.65 -28.02 9.22
CA GLU A 15 -1.29 -28.54 8.97
C GLU A 15 -0.35 -27.44 8.44
N VAL A 16 -0.86 -26.55 7.58
CA VAL A 16 -0.12 -25.37 7.08
C VAL A 16 0.21 -24.41 8.22
N VAL A 17 -0.69 -24.21 9.19
CA VAL A 17 -0.44 -23.35 10.36
C VAL A 17 0.56 -23.98 11.30
N GLU A 18 0.46 -25.30 11.52
CA GLU A 18 1.37 -26.03 12.39
C GLU A 18 2.80 -26.02 11.82
N SER A 19 2.96 -26.32 10.53
CA SER A 19 4.24 -26.24 9.83
C SER A 19 4.80 -24.80 9.79
N TYR A 20 3.96 -23.80 9.54
CA TYR A 20 4.35 -22.39 9.58
C TYR A 20 4.86 -21.97 10.98
N ASN A 21 4.19 -22.39 12.05
CA ASN A 21 4.54 -22.01 13.41
C ASN A 21 5.74 -22.77 13.98
N LYS A 22 6.09 -23.94 13.43
CA LYS A 22 7.33 -24.67 13.77
C LYS A 22 8.59 -23.91 13.34
N THR A 23 8.52 -23.17 12.25
CA THR A 23 9.66 -22.44 11.65
C THR A 23 9.66 -20.94 11.96
N THR A 24 8.68 -20.46 12.74
CA THR A 24 8.48 -19.03 13.01
C THR A 24 8.78 -18.69 14.48
N PRO A 25 9.55 -17.61 14.77
CA PRO A 25 9.82 -17.16 16.14
C PRO A 25 8.53 -16.94 16.95
N PRO A 26 8.53 -17.16 18.29
CA PRO A 26 7.32 -17.12 19.12
C PRO A 26 6.46 -15.87 18.94
N LEU A 27 7.09 -14.70 18.78
CA LEU A 27 6.44 -13.40 18.60
C LEU A 27 5.64 -13.28 17.28
N ARG A 28 5.93 -14.12 16.28
CA ARG A 28 5.32 -14.07 14.95
C ARG A 28 4.41 -15.26 14.64
N LYS A 29 4.14 -16.13 15.63
CA LYS A 29 3.21 -17.25 15.47
C LYS A 29 1.84 -16.72 15.05
N ARG A 30 1.19 -17.43 14.12
CA ARG A 30 -0.13 -17.08 13.60
C ARG A 30 -1.15 -18.13 13.96
N ASN A 31 -2.36 -17.70 14.24
CA ASN A 31 -3.50 -18.60 14.36
C ASN A 31 -4.10 -18.95 12.98
N LEU A 32 -4.94 -19.98 12.94
CA LEU A 32 -5.58 -20.46 11.71
C LEU A 32 -6.31 -19.35 10.94
N LYS A 33 -7.03 -18.49 11.67
CA LYS A 33 -7.76 -17.36 11.08
C LYS A 33 -6.81 -16.37 10.40
N GLN A 34 -5.70 -16.00 11.05
CA GLN A 34 -4.71 -15.08 10.49
C GLN A 34 -4.04 -15.65 9.24
N CYS A 35 -3.74 -16.95 9.22
CA CYS A 35 -3.21 -17.62 8.03
C CYS A 35 -4.22 -17.65 6.89
N LYS A 36 -5.49 -17.98 7.18
CA LYS A 36 -6.58 -17.96 6.20
C LYS A 36 -6.84 -16.56 5.64
N ASP A 37 -6.90 -15.55 6.51
CA ASP A 37 -7.06 -14.14 6.11
C ASP A 37 -5.87 -13.68 5.24
N ARG A 38 -4.66 -14.14 5.55
CA ARG A 38 -3.46 -13.86 4.73
C ARG A 38 -3.51 -14.57 3.38
N TRP A 39 -3.93 -15.82 3.34
CA TRP A 39 -4.10 -16.61 2.11
C TRP A 39 -5.06 -15.91 1.15
N HIS A 40 -6.25 -15.54 1.61
CA HIS A 40 -7.23 -14.80 0.79
C HIS A 40 -6.71 -13.42 0.33
N LYS A 41 -5.88 -12.75 1.14
CA LYS A 41 -5.27 -11.48 0.71
C LYS A 41 -4.27 -11.67 -0.43
N ILE A 42 -3.46 -12.72 -0.36
CA ILE A 42 -2.49 -13.06 -1.41
C ILE A 42 -3.23 -13.49 -2.68
N ASN A 43 -4.23 -14.35 -2.54
CA ASN A 43 -4.96 -14.93 -3.67
C ASN A 43 -6.09 -14.05 -4.19
N ARG A 44 -6.31 -12.86 -3.61
CA ARG A 44 -7.40 -11.95 -3.97
C ARG A 44 -7.59 -11.76 -5.48
N TRP A 45 -6.49 -11.66 -6.23
CA TRP A 45 -6.55 -11.47 -7.68
C TRP A 45 -6.86 -12.76 -8.43
N MET A 46 -6.33 -13.90 -7.96
CA MET A 46 -6.65 -15.22 -8.50
C MET A 46 -8.11 -15.58 -8.24
N ASP A 47 -8.61 -15.42 -7.00
CA ASP A 47 -10.01 -15.65 -6.63
C ASP A 47 -10.95 -14.78 -7.50
N LEU A 48 -10.52 -13.55 -7.83
CA LEU A 48 -11.29 -12.65 -8.69
C LEU A 48 -11.34 -13.14 -10.14
N PHE A 49 -10.22 -13.66 -10.65
CA PHE A 49 -10.13 -14.23 -11.99
C PHE A 49 -10.89 -15.56 -12.07
N GLU A 50 -10.79 -16.42 -11.06
CA GLU A 50 -11.53 -17.68 -10.97
C GLU A 50 -13.05 -17.41 -11.01
N CYS A 51 -13.54 -16.44 -10.25
CA CYS A 51 -14.92 -15.97 -10.34
C CYS A 51 -15.31 -15.57 -11.77
N ALA A 52 -14.43 -14.84 -12.48
CA ALA A 52 -14.65 -14.40 -13.84
C ALA A 52 -14.62 -15.56 -14.85
N TYR A 53 -13.77 -16.56 -14.63
CA TYR A 53 -13.67 -17.76 -15.44
C TYR A 53 -14.87 -18.69 -15.26
N VAL A 54 -15.31 -18.91 -14.02
CA VAL A 54 -16.56 -19.63 -13.73
C VAL A 54 -17.74 -18.92 -14.38
N LYS A 55 -17.77 -17.59 -14.34
CA LYS A 55 -18.78 -16.80 -15.06
C LYS A 55 -18.71 -17.02 -16.57
N ALA A 56 -17.52 -17.01 -17.17
CA ALA A 56 -17.35 -17.29 -18.60
C ALA A 56 -17.86 -18.68 -18.98
N ARG A 57 -17.52 -19.72 -18.21
CA ARG A 57 -18.01 -21.09 -18.43
C ARG A 57 -19.52 -21.24 -18.26
N ARG A 58 -20.13 -20.50 -17.33
CA ARG A 58 -21.60 -20.49 -17.14
C ARG A 58 -22.32 -19.79 -18.30
N VAL A 59 -21.74 -18.71 -18.83
CA VAL A 59 -22.37 -17.90 -19.88
C VAL A 59 -22.17 -18.53 -21.26
N PHE A 60 -21.00 -19.09 -21.54
CA PHE A 60 -20.66 -19.69 -22.81
C PHE A 60 -20.59 -21.20 -22.68
N THR A 61 -21.67 -21.88 -23.05
CA THR A 61 -21.81 -23.34 -22.94
C THR A 61 -21.68 -24.02 -24.31
N SER A 62 -20.94 -25.13 -24.36
CA SER A 62 -20.66 -25.96 -25.56
C SER A 62 -20.01 -25.22 -26.74
N GLY A 63 -19.16 -25.89 -27.52
CA GLY A 63 -18.53 -25.28 -28.71
C GLY A 63 -17.47 -24.20 -28.45
N TYR A 64 -17.15 -23.89 -27.19
CA TYR A 64 -16.06 -22.98 -26.81
C TYR A 64 -14.82 -23.79 -26.42
N SER A 65 -13.67 -23.38 -26.93
CA SER A 65 -12.38 -23.91 -26.47
C SER A 65 -11.97 -23.27 -25.14
N ASP A 66 -11.06 -23.93 -24.41
CA ASP A 66 -10.52 -23.40 -23.16
C ASP A 66 -9.93 -22.00 -23.33
N GLN A 67 -9.27 -21.74 -24.45
CA GLN A 67 -8.71 -20.42 -24.76
C GLN A 67 -9.80 -19.35 -24.88
N MET A 68 -10.93 -19.68 -25.52
CA MET A 68 -12.04 -18.74 -25.66
C MET A 68 -12.69 -18.41 -24.31
N TRP A 69 -12.76 -19.39 -23.40
CA TRP A 69 -13.20 -19.15 -22.03
C TRP A 69 -12.22 -18.29 -21.24
N ILE A 70 -10.92 -18.49 -21.41
CA ILE A 70 -9.88 -17.66 -20.79
C ILE A 70 -10.00 -16.21 -21.30
N ASP A 71 -10.18 -16.01 -22.61
CA ASP A 71 -10.31 -14.68 -23.21
C ASP A 71 -11.60 -13.97 -22.73
N ALA A 72 -12.70 -14.71 -22.63
CA ALA A 72 -13.94 -14.20 -22.04
C ALA A 72 -13.77 -13.86 -20.55
N ALA A 73 -13.07 -14.70 -19.79
CA ALA A 73 -12.76 -14.48 -18.39
C ALA A 73 -11.92 -13.20 -18.19
N HIS A 74 -10.91 -12.97 -19.03
CA HIS A 74 -10.13 -11.73 -19.01
C HIS A 74 -11.00 -10.49 -19.19
N LYS A 75 -11.95 -10.52 -20.15
CA LYS A 75 -12.89 -9.41 -20.36
C LYS A 75 -13.77 -9.18 -19.13
N PHE A 76 -14.27 -10.23 -18.49
CA PHE A 76 -15.06 -10.11 -17.25
C PHE A 76 -14.22 -9.60 -16.07
N TYR A 77 -13.00 -10.13 -15.90
CA TYR A 77 -12.06 -9.72 -14.87
C TYR A 77 -11.75 -8.22 -14.97
N TRP A 78 -11.43 -7.72 -16.18
CA TRP A 78 -11.13 -6.29 -16.39
C TRP A 78 -12.32 -5.39 -16.07
N LYS A 79 -13.54 -5.81 -16.42
CA LYS A 79 -14.78 -5.09 -16.09
C LYS A 79 -14.96 -4.98 -14.57
N ILE A 80 -14.86 -6.10 -13.85
CA ILE A 80 -15.03 -6.15 -12.39
C ILE A 80 -13.91 -5.36 -11.68
N TYR A 81 -12.66 -5.49 -12.14
CA TYR A 81 -11.52 -4.74 -11.63
C TYR A 81 -11.73 -3.23 -11.74
N ASN A 82 -12.08 -2.75 -12.93
CA ASN A 82 -12.31 -1.33 -13.19
C ASN A 82 -13.53 -0.78 -12.45
N GLU A 83 -14.59 -1.58 -12.30
CA GLU A 83 -15.73 -1.23 -11.46
C GLU A 83 -15.34 -1.08 -9.99
N LYS A 84 -14.57 -2.02 -9.43
CA LYS A 84 -14.05 -1.91 -8.05
C LYS A 84 -13.22 -0.64 -7.87
N LEU A 85 -12.37 -0.29 -8.84
CA LEU A 85 -11.60 0.96 -8.79
C LEU A 85 -12.49 2.20 -8.86
N ARG A 86 -13.50 2.23 -9.74
CA ARG A 86 -14.47 3.33 -9.83
C ARG A 86 -15.24 3.50 -8.52
N ASN A 87 -15.69 2.40 -7.91
CA ASN A 87 -16.45 2.44 -6.65
C ASN A 87 -15.59 2.87 -5.45
N VAL A 88 -14.29 2.59 -5.46
CA VAL A 88 -13.35 3.15 -4.47
C VAL A 88 -13.19 4.66 -4.64
N ARG A 89 -13.10 5.15 -5.89
CA ARG A 89 -13.02 6.60 -6.17
C ARG A 89 -14.30 7.34 -5.77
N LYS A 90 -15.46 6.78 -6.07
CA LYS A 90 -16.77 7.34 -5.68
C LYS A 90 -16.91 7.46 -4.15
N ARG A 91 -16.60 6.41 -3.40
CA ARG A 91 -16.64 6.48 -1.91
C ARG A 91 -15.66 7.49 -1.31
N LYS A 92 -14.64 7.91 -2.06
CA LYS A 92 -13.72 8.98 -1.65
C LYS A 92 -14.25 10.39 -1.99
N SER A 93 -15.06 10.53 -3.04
CA SER A 93 -15.67 11.82 -3.42
C SER A 93 -16.88 12.17 -2.55
N PHE A 94 -17.68 11.20 -2.11
CA PHE A 94 -18.83 11.45 -1.22
C PHE A 94 -18.45 11.96 0.19
N HIS A 95 -17.17 11.99 0.55
CA HIS A 95 -16.71 12.61 1.80
C HIS A 95 -16.39 14.11 1.65
N LEU A 96 -16.57 14.69 0.47
CA LEU A 96 -16.27 16.10 0.17
C LEU A 96 -17.51 16.99 0.01
N GLU A 97 -18.70 16.43 -0.12
CA GLU A 97 -19.96 17.17 -0.27
C GLU A 97 -20.99 16.61 0.71
N GLY A 98 -21.25 17.35 1.78
CA GLY A 98 -22.17 16.95 2.83
C GLY A 98 -21.94 17.72 4.12
N ASP A 99 -21.89 19.05 4.03
CA ASP A 99 -22.12 19.92 5.18
C ASP A 99 -23.26 20.86 4.81
N SER A 100 -24.46 20.46 5.18
CA SER A 100 -25.62 21.33 5.32
C SER A 100 -26.34 20.85 6.55
N GLN A 101 -26.00 21.53 7.62
CA GLN A 101 -26.46 21.48 8.99
C GLN A 101 -27.99 21.55 9.07
N GLU A 102 -28.59 20.60 9.80
CA GLU A 102 -29.77 20.91 10.62
C GLU A 102 -29.39 20.77 12.09
N HIS A 103 -29.95 21.70 12.85
CA HIS A 103 -29.58 22.13 14.18
C HIS A 103 -30.50 21.47 15.20
N ASP A 104 -29.95 20.81 16.22
CA ASP A 104 -30.63 20.60 17.49
C ASP A 104 -29.64 20.84 18.64
N GLU A 105 -29.99 21.82 19.47
CA GLU A 105 -29.27 22.27 20.65
C GLU A 105 -29.24 21.19 21.74
N ILE A 106 -28.05 20.73 22.11
CA ILE A 106 -27.74 20.38 23.50
C ILE A 106 -26.32 20.88 23.82
N SER A 107 -26.27 21.93 24.64
CA SER A 107 -25.06 22.53 25.19
C SER A 107 -24.32 21.55 26.12
N ASN A 108 -23.03 21.33 25.88
CA ASN A 108 -22.04 21.01 26.92
C ASN A 108 -20.64 21.34 26.37
N GLU A 109 -20.15 22.52 26.76
CA GLU A 109 -18.88 23.08 26.29
C GLU A 109 -17.68 22.30 26.85
N MET A 110 -16.98 21.56 25.98
CA MET A 110 -15.67 20.98 26.26
C MET A 110 -14.58 21.78 25.52
N PRO A 111 -13.38 21.96 26.10
CA PRO A 111 -12.30 22.74 25.49
C PRO A 111 -11.95 22.27 24.08
N LYS A 112 -11.91 23.20 23.12
CA LYS A 112 -11.56 22.90 21.72
C LYS A 112 -10.15 22.33 21.64
N ARG A 113 -10.06 21.07 21.23
CA ARG A 113 -8.79 20.39 20.96
C ARG A 113 -8.06 21.08 19.80
N PRO A 114 -6.72 21.15 19.84
CA PRO A 114 -5.94 21.87 18.83
C PRO A 114 -6.17 21.32 17.42
N MET A 115 -6.10 22.24 16.46
CA MET A 115 -6.37 22.01 15.04
C MET A 115 -5.56 20.83 14.50
N GLY A 116 -6.25 19.76 14.09
CA GLY A 116 -5.61 18.56 13.58
C GLY A 116 -4.87 18.80 12.26
N GLN A 117 -3.84 18.01 11.99
CA GLN A 117 -2.98 18.12 10.80
C GLN A 117 -3.75 18.18 9.46
N LYS A 118 -4.94 17.57 9.40
CA LYS A 118 -5.83 17.62 8.22
C LYS A 118 -6.44 19.00 7.97
N ALA A 119 -6.85 19.70 9.04
CA ALA A 119 -7.44 21.03 8.93
C ALA A 119 -6.38 22.10 8.67
N ALA A 120 -5.18 21.96 9.27
CA ALA A 120 -4.01 22.77 8.93
C ALA A 120 -3.63 22.67 7.43
N LYS A 121 -3.72 21.45 6.86
CA LYS A 121 -3.39 21.21 5.44
C LYS A 121 -4.47 21.72 4.46
N LYS A 122 -5.73 21.83 4.90
CA LYS A 122 -6.81 22.44 4.10
C LYS A 122 -6.67 23.97 4.05
N ALA A 123 -6.43 24.62 5.19
CA ALA A 123 -6.25 26.08 5.25
C ALA A 123 -5.06 26.59 4.41
N ALA A 124 -4.02 25.76 4.24
CA ALA A 124 -2.89 26.08 3.36
C ALA A 124 -3.24 25.99 1.86
N LYS A 125 -4.30 25.25 1.49
CA LYS A 125 -4.67 24.95 0.10
C LYS A 125 -5.67 25.97 -0.49
N ASP A 126 -6.40 26.69 0.35
CA ASP A 126 -7.39 27.68 -0.10
C ASP A 126 -6.76 28.97 -0.65
N LYS A 127 -5.42 29.14 -0.57
CA LYS A 127 -4.70 30.28 -1.15
C LYS A 127 -4.33 30.13 -2.63
N SER A 128 -4.66 29.02 -3.29
CA SER A 128 -4.34 28.80 -4.71
C SER A 128 -5.60 28.47 -5.52
N LYS A 129 -6.47 29.47 -5.77
CA LYS A 129 -7.58 29.36 -6.73
C LYS A 129 -7.53 30.53 -7.72
N GLY A 130 -7.28 30.18 -8.97
CA GLY A 130 -7.29 31.00 -10.19
C GLY A 130 -6.62 30.13 -11.27
N SER A 131 -7.23 29.72 -12.38
CA SER A 131 -8.15 30.43 -13.26
C SER A 131 -9.24 29.50 -13.84
N SER A 132 -10.30 30.16 -14.31
CA SER A 132 -11.43 29.68 -15.12
C SER A 132 -11.02 28.92 -16.40
N SER A 133 -11.85 27.96 -16.83
CA SER A 133 -12.44 27.96 -18.18
C SER A 133 -13.63 27.01 -18.26
N ASP A 134 -14.70 27.50 -18.86
CA ASP A 134 -16.02 26.93 -18.97
C ASP A 134 -16.15 25.69 -19.88
N ASP A 135 -17.30 25.05 -19.65
CA ASP A 135 -18.10 24.12 -20.46
C ASP A 135 -17.96 24.22 -21.99
N ASP A 136 -17.78 23.05 -22.65
CA ASP A 136 -18.67 22.51 -23.71
C ASP A 136 -17.94 21.37 -24.47
N GLY A 137 -18.69 20.38 -24.93
CA GLY A 137 -18.37 19.72 -26.20
C GLY A 137 -17.85 18.28 -26.19
N SER A 138 -18.72 17.41 -26.72
CA SER A 138 -18.45 16.68 -27.96
C SER A 138 -17.35 15.59 -28.03
N SER A 139 -17.85 14.36 -28.24
CA SER A 139 -17.32 13.22 -29.00
C SER A 139 -15.89 13.24 -29.60
N LYS A 140 -15.16 12.13 -29.34
CA LYS A 140 -14.14 11.45 -30.18
C LYS A 140 -12.97 12.29 -30.73
N GLU A 141 -11.77 12.12 -30.17
CA GLU A 141 -10.50 11.95 -30.90
C GLU A 141 -9.34 11.68 -29.92
N TYR A 142 -8.43 10.75 -30.26
CA TYR A 142 -7.23 10.43 -29.48
C TYR A 142 -6.11 11.42 -29.79
N ALA A 143 -6.14 12.60 -29.17
CA ALA A 143 -4.96 13.47 -29.09
C ALA A 143 -4.38 13.37 -27.67
N ILE A 144 -3.15 12.86 -27.55
CA ILE A 144 -2.44 12.82 -26.27
C ILE A 144 -2.06 14.25 -25.92
N ASP A 145 -2.77 14.82 -24.94
CA ASP A 145 -2.48 16.13 -24.35
C ASP A 145 -1.04 16.17 -23.78
N LEU A 146 -0.12 16.78 -24.54
CA LEU A 146 1.31 16.86 -24.24
C LEU A 146 1.58 17.63 -22.94
N ASP A 147 0.76 18.64 -22.63
CA ASP A 147 0.91 19.46 -21.42
C ASP A 147 0.62 18.67 -20.15
N LYS A 148 -0.29 17.69 -20.23
CA LYS A 148 -0.58 16.77 -19.12
C LYS A 148 0.57 15.80 -18.87
N LEU A 149 1.26 15.36 -19.93
CA LEU A 149 2.41 14.48 -19.84
C LEU A 149 3.61 15.19 -19.20
N ASP A 150 3.84 16.46 -19.56
CA ASP A 150 4.93 17.27 -19.01
C ASP A 150 4.73 17.59 -17.53
N ARG A 151 3.50 17.88 -17.09
CA ARG A 151 3.18 18.01 -15.67
C ARG A 151 3.48 16.73 -14.91
N TYR A 152 3.11 15.57 -15.48
CA TYR A 152 3.39 14.28 -14.87
C TYR A 152 4.89 13.98 -14.78
N ARG A 153 5.67 14.32 -15.80
CA ARG A 153 7.13 14.20 -15.81
C ARG A 153 7.76 15.01 -14.68
N LYS A 154 7.38 16.30 -14.52
CA LYS A 154 7.91 17.17 -13.46
C LYS A 154 7.64 16.62 -12.05
N PHE A 155 6.44 16.11 -11.79
CA PHE A 155 6.13 15.51 -10.48
C PHE A 155 6.95 14.25 -10.18
N GLN A 156 7.20 13.42 -11.18
CA GLN A 156 8.05 12.23 -11.05
C GLN A 156 9.50 12.63 -10.75
N GLU A 157 10.02 13.63 -11.46
CA GLU A 157 11.38 14.14 -11.27
C GLU A 157 11.58 14.73 -9.86
N GLU A 158 10.65 15.55 -9.39
CA GLU A 158 10.72 16.12 -8.03
C GLU A 158 10.67 15.03 -6.95
N THR A 159 9.78 14.04 -7.12
CA THR A 159 9.67 12.91 -6.19
C THR A 159 10.96 12.09 -6.17
N ASN A 160 11.56 11.85 -7.33
CA ASN A 160 12.82 11.13 -7.46
C ASN A 160 13.98 11.92 -6.84
N ALA A 161 14.07 13.23 -7.06
CA ALA A 161 15.08 14.08 -6.45
C ALA A 161 15.00 14.06 -4.92
N ASN A 162 13.79 14.13 -4.36
CA ASN A 162 13.57 14.01 -2.92
C ASN A 162 13.99 12.64 -2.38
N ARG A 163 13.67 11.56 -3.12
CA ARG A 163 14.11 10.20 -2.77
C ARG A 163 15.64 10.07 -2.76
N MET A 164 16.33 10.64 -3.75
CA MET A 164 17.79 10.61 -3.81
C MET A 164 18.44 11.34 -2.62
N LYS A 165 17.96 12.53 -2.28
CA LYS A 165 18.44 13.28 -1.10
C LYS A 165 18.30 12.50 0.20
N ILE A 166 17.19 11.78 0.38
CA ILE A 166 16.97 10.94 1.57
C ILE A 166 17.98 9.79 1.62
N LEU A 167 18.25 9.15 0.48
CA LEU A 167 19.24 8.06 0.40
C LEU A 167 20.66 8.57 0.71
N GLU A 168 21.04 9.75 0.20
CA GLU A 168 22.33 10.36 0.50
C GLU A 168 22.49 10.71 1.98
N LEU A 169 21.46 11.27 2.62
CA LEU A 169 21.48 11.55 4.06
C LEU A 169 21.61 10.26 4.88
N GLN A 170 20.89 9.19 4.49
CA GLN A 170 21.00 7.90 5.15
C GLN A 170 22.42 7.31 5.03
N GLN A 171 23.04 7.45 3.86
CA GLN A 171 24.41 7.00 3.63
C GLN A 171 25.41 7.79 4.50
N LYS A 172 25.31 9.12 4.56
CA LYS A 172 26.17 9.97 5.39
C LYS A 172 26.06 9.65 6.88
N LEU A 173 24.84 9.52 7.39
CA LEU A 173 24.61 9.14 8.79
C LEU A 173 25.16 7.74 9.10
N SER A 174 25.15 6.83 8.12
CA SER A 174 25.71 5.49 8.30
C SER A 174 27.25 5.50 8.34
N SER A 175 27.91 6.31 7.49
CA SER A 175 29.36 6.43 7.49
C SER A 175 29.87 7.14 8.74
N GLU A 176 29.22 8.22 9.16
CA GLU A 176 29.58 8.95 10.40
C GLU A 176 29.44 8.04 11.64
N LYS A 177 28.41 7.20 11.69
CA LYS A 177 28.26 6.19 12.75
C LYS A 177 29.39 5.17 12.76
N LEU A 178 29.87 4.74 11.59
CA LEU A 178 31.00 3.81 11.50
C LEU A 178 32.32 4.48 11.90
N GLU A 179 32.55 5.72 11.50
CA GLU A 179 33.76 6.48 11.84
C GLU A 179 33.83 6.79 13.33
N THR A 180 32.73 7.22 13.95
CA THR A 180 32.67 7.47 15.40
C THR A 180 32.98 6.21 16.22
N ILE A 181 32.47 5.04 15.80
CA ILE A 181 32.79 3.75 16.43
C ILE A 181 34.28 3.42 16.27
N LYS A 182 34.87 3.64 15.09
CA LYS A 182 36.31 3.40 14.86
C LYS A 182 37.17 4.28 15.75
N ILE A 183 36.87 5.57 15.86
CA ILE A 183 37.60 6.51 16.72
C ILE A 183 37.50 6.08 18.19
N ALA A 184 36.29 5.78 18.67
CA ALA A 184 36.09 5.33 20.05
C ALA A 184 36.85 4.04 20.38
N HIS A 185 36.92 3.09 19.43
CA HIS A 185 37.70 1.87 19.58
C HIS A 185 39.21 2.17 19.69
N LEU A 186 39.75 3.01 18.81
CA LEU A 186 41.17 3.40 18.84
C LEU A 186 41.52 4.12 20.15
N THR A 187 40.71 5.07 20.58
CA THR A 187 40.91 5.77 21.86
C THR A 187 40.84 4.81 23.06
N ALA A 188 39.97 3.79 23.03
CA ALA A 188 39.93 2.78 24.07
C ALA A 188 41.16 1.87 24.07
N GLN A 189 41.74 1.61 22.90
CA GLN A 189 42.97 0.83 22.76
C GLN A 189 44.19 1.61 23.27
N GLU A 190 44.37 2.86 22.84
CA GLU A 190 45.45 3.74 23.30
C GLU A 190 45.39 3.93 24.82
N ASN A 191 44.20 4.15 25.40
CA ASN A 191 44.02 4.26 26.85
C ASN A 191 44.38 2.97 27.60
N LYS A 192 44.20 1.79 26.99
CA LYS A 192 44.63 0.51 27.59
C LYS A 192 46.14 0.36 27.53
N GLU A 193 46.76 0.75 26.43
CA GLU A 193 48.22 0.73 26.22
C GLU A 193 48.93 1.75 27.13
N GLU A 194 48.37 2.94 27.33
CA GLU A 194 48.91 3.92 28.27
C GLU A 194 48.84 3.40 29.72
N ARG A 195 47.74 2.72 30.09
CA ARG A 195 47.58 2.11 31.41
C ARG A 195 48.56 0.95 31.65
N SER A 196 48.91 0.16 30.63
CA SER A 196 49.91 -0.90 30.77
C SER A 196 51.32 -0.34 30.85
N LEU A 197 51.65 0.69 30.05
CA LEU A 197 52.95 1.38 30.12
C LEU A 197 53.17 2.09 31.47
N ARG A 198 52.16 2.77 32.01
CA ARG A 198 52.21 3.39 33.36
C ARG A 198 52.43 2.38 34.48
N LYS A 199 51.97 1.13 34.31
CA LYS A 199 52.20 0.04 35.27
C LYS A 199 53.60 -0.55 35.19
N ASN A 200 54.24 -0.51 34.02
CA ASN A 200 55.61 -1.03 33.81
C ASN A 200 56.71 -0.01 34.17
N GLN A 201 56.36 1.25 34.47
CA GLN A 201 57.30 2.31 34.89
C GLN A 201 57.27 2.59 36.41
N ARG A 202 56.56 1.77 37.19
CA ARG A 202 56.56 1.77 38.67
C ARG A 202 57.15 0.46 39.17
#